data_AF-A0A2V5LFQ2-F1
#
_entry.id   AF-A0A2V5LFQ2-F1
#
_cell.length_a   1.000
_cell.length_b   1.000
_cell.length_c   1.000
_cell.angle_alpha   90.00
_cell.angle_beta   90.00
_cell.angle_gamma   90.00
#
_symmetry.space_group_name_H-M   'P 1'
#
loop_
_entity.id
_entity.type
_entity.pdbx_description
1 polymer ?
#
loop_
_entity_poly.entity_id
_entity_poly.type
_entity_poly.pdbx_seq_one_letter_code
_entity_poly.pdbx_strand_id
1 'polypeptide(L)' 'RGWDIVRERYRTKYSDRAKMGTLTFSELEITLLSPDAAAVLGHWSLKRAKDRPHGRFTLIFKRLPEGWRIVHDHTSAAP' A
#
# COMPACT_ATOMS: atom_id res chain seq x y z
N ARG A 1 0.39 16.06 -7.49
CA ARG A 1 0.59 15.99 -6.02
C ARG A 1 1.95 15.32 -5.79
N GLY A 2 2.92 16.00 -5.17
CA GLY A 2 4.30 15.52 -5.04
C GLY A 2 4.48 14.51 -3.90
N TRP A 3 5.49 13.64 -4.03
CA TRP A 3 5.82 12.58 -3.07
C TRP A 3 6.13 13.11 -1.67
N ASP A 4 6.84 14.23 -1.54
CA ASP A 4 7.23 14.81 -0.24
C ASP A 4 6.02 15.20 0.61
N ILE A 5 5.01 15.83 0.00
CA ILE A 5 3.78 16.24 0.71
C ILE A 5 3.01 15.01 1.22
N VAL A 6 2.98 13.91 0.44
CA VAL A 6 2.33 12.66 0.86
C VAL A 6 3.10 12.04 2.02
N ARG A 7 4.44 12.02 1.93
CA ARG A 7 5.32 11.48 2.97
C ARG A 7 5.22 12.25 4.28
N GLU A 8 5.24 13.57 4.25
CA GLU A 8 5.12 14.39 5.46
C GLU A 8 3.77 14.19 6.14
N ARG A 9 2.67 14.23 5.37
CA ARG A 9 1.34 13.95 5.92
C ARG A 9 1.24 12.57 6.54
N TYR A 10 1.86 11.56 5.93
CA TYR A 10 1.91 10.21 6.49
C TYR A 10 2.64 10.20 7.84
N ARG A 11 3.82 10.82 7.92
CA ARG A 11 4.60 10.88 9.18
C ARG A 11 3.84 11.60 10.29
N THR A 12 3.16 12.69 9.98
CA THR A 12 2.36 13.43 10.98
C THR A 12 1.16 12.62 11.46
N LYS A 13 0.46 11.93 10.55
CA LYS A 13 -0.73 11.14 10.89
C LYS A 13 -0.39 9.87 11.69
N TYR A 14 0.76 9.26 11.41
CA TYR A 14 1.24 8.04 12.06
C TYR A 14 2.43 8.35 12.99
N SER A 15 2.21 9.26 13.94
CA SER A 15 3.24 9.80 14.83
C SER A 15 3.86 8.78 15.80
N ASP A 16 3.20 7.64 16.04
CA ASP A 16 3.65 6.62 16.98
C ASP A 16 3.28 5.20 16.50
N ARG A 17 4.00 4.19 17.01
CA ARG A 17 3.78 2.78 16.64
C ARG A 17 2.40 2.27 17.05
N ALA A 18 1.82 2.80 18.13
CA ALA A 18 0.50 2.38 18.59
C ALA A 18 -0.61 2.77 17.60
N LYS A 19 -0.48 3.93 16.94
CA LYS A 19 -1.36 4.39 15.86
C LYS A 19 -1.15 3.66 14.54
N MET A 20 0.08 3.16 14.28
CA MET A 20 0.39 2.38 13.08
C MET A 20 -0.22 0.98 13.11
N GLY A 21 -0.12 0.26 14.24
CA GLY A 21 -0.53 -1.14 14.29
C GLY A 21 0.35 -2.06 13.43
N THR A 22 -0.15 -3.25 13.12
CA THR A 22 0.52 -4.26 12.29
C THR A 22 -0.27 -4.46 11.00
N LEU A 23 0.30 -4.02 9.88
CA LEU A 23 -0.25 -4.22 8.54
C LEU A 23 0.24 -5.56 7.99
N THR A 24 -0.70 -6.39 7.51
CA THR A 24 -0.43 -7.66 6.84
C THR A 24 -1.07 -7.64 5.46
N PHE A 25 -0.34 -8.16 4.47
CA PHE A 25 -0.85 -8.37 3.12
C PHE A 25 -1.01 -9.86 2.85
N SER A 26 -2.08 -10.24 2.17
CA SER A 26 -2.40 -11.63 1.82
C SER A 26 -3.08 -11.70 0.45
N GLU A 27 -3.19 -12.92 -0.08
CA GLU A 27 -3.86 -13.20 -1.36
C GLU A 27 -3.31 -12.34 -2.50
N LEU A 28 -1.97 -12.27 -2.57
CA LEU A 28 -1.28 -11.50 -3.59
C LEU A 28 -1.42 -12.17 -4.95
N GLU A 29 -1.97 -11.44 -5.90
CA GLU A 29 -1.98 -11.80 -7.31
C GLU A 29 -1.10 -10.81 -8.07
N ILE A 30 -0.09 -11.32 -8.77
CA ILE A 30 0.90 -10.52 -9.49
C ILE A 30 0.81 -10.86 -10.97
N THR A 31 0.46 -9.87 -11.78
CA THR A 31 0.36 -10.00 -13.23
C THR A 31 1.34 -9.03 -13.89
N LEU A 32 2.30 -9.56 -14.65
CA LEU A 32 3.17 -8.73 -15.49
C LEU A 32 2.35 -8.15 -16.65
N LEU A 33 2.44 -6.84 -16.84
CA LEU A 33 1.79 -6.12 -17.94
C LEU A 33 2.79 -5.89 -19.09
N SER A 34 4.08 -5.79 -18.76
CA SER A 34 5.22 -5.66 -19.67
C SER A 34 6.50 -6.07 -18.92
N PRO A 35 7.68 -6.09 -19.56
CA PRO A 35 8.96 -6.33 -18.87
C PRO A 35 9.26 -5.33 -17.73
N ASP A 36 8.64 -4.15 -17.76
CA ASP A 36 8.86 -3.05 -16.84
C ASP A 36 7.59 -2.58 -16.10
N ALA A 37 6.46 -3.29 -16.21
CA ALA A 37 5.23 -2.96 -15.52
C ALA A 37 4.50 -4.20 -14.98
N ALA A 38 3.88 -4.07 -13.81
CA ALA A 38 3.10 -5.13 -13.18
C ALA A 38 1.87 -4.57 -12.46
N ALA A 39 0.77 -5.32 -12.49
CA ALA A 39 -0.37 -5.13 -11.61
C ALA A 39 -0.24 -6.07 -10.41
N VAL A 40 -0.46 -5.56 -9.20
CA VAL A 40 -0.49 -6.35 -7.97
C VAL A 40 -1.80 -6.09 -7.25
N LEU A 41 -2.61 -7.13 -7.09
CA LEU A 41 -3.84 -7.07 -6.32
C LEU A 41 -3.64 -7.85 -5.01
N GLY A 42 -4.37 -7.47 -3.98
CA GLY A 42 -4.35 -8.24 -2.74
C GLY A 42 -5.30 -7.72 -1.67
N HIS A 43 -5.23 -8.39 -0.52
CA HIS A 43 -5.92 -8.00 0.69
C HIS A 43 -4.95 -7.33 1.66
N TRP A 44 -5.45 -6.34 2.39
CA TRP A 44 -4.76 -5.75 3.52
C TRP A 44 -5.57 -5.96 4.79
N SER A 45 -4.89 -6.22 5.90
CA SER A 45 -5.46 -6.27 7.24
C SER A 45 -4.57 -5.50 8.19
N LEU A 46 -5.16 -4.61 8.98
CA LEU A 46 -4.44 -3.76 9.92
C LEU A 46 -4.89 -4.09 11.34
N LYS A 47 -4.01 -4.70 12.14
CA LYS A 47 -4.27 -4.96 13.56
C LYS A 47 -3.79 -3.80 14.41
N ARG A 48 -4.70 -3.09 15.08
CA ARG A 48 -4.39 -2.05 16.08
C ARG A 48 -4.88 -2.50 17.46
N ALA A 49 -4.60 -1.68 18.47
CA ALA A 49 -5.05 -1.97 19.84
C ALA A 49 -6.58 -1.98 20.00
N LYS A 50 -7.30 -1.17 19.20
CA LYS A 50 -8.75 -0.95 19.36
C LYS A 50 -9.61 -1.52 18.22
N ASP A 51 -9.01 -1.85 17.08
CA ASP A 51 -9.74 -2.32 15.90
C ASP A 51 -8.87 -3.16 14.96
N ARG A 52 -9.52 -3.73 13.93
CA ARG A 52 -8.92 -4.59 12.92
C ARG A 52 -9.46 -4.30 11.51
N PRO A 53 -9.34 -3.06 10.99
CA PRO A 53 -9.83 -2.75 9.66
C PRO A 53 -9.11 -3.57 8.58
N HIS A 54 -9.80 -3.82 7.48
CA HIS A 54 -9.32 -4.63 6.38
C HIS A 54 -9.95 -4.17 5.06
N GLY A 55 -9.44 -4.68 3.95
CA GLY A 55 -9.97 -4.38 2.64
C GLY A 55 -9.07 -4.90 1.53
N ARG A 56 -9.20 -4.29 0.36
CA ARG A 56 -8.47 -4.68 -0.85
C ARG A 56 -7.64 -3.53 -1.39
N PHE A 57 -6.63 -3.88 -2.16
CA PHE A 57 -5.83 -2.92 -2.90
C PHE A 57 -5.51 -3.41 -4.30
N THR A 58 -5.24 -2.45 -5.18
CA THR A 58 -4.68 -2.64 -6.52
C THR A 58 -3.52 -1.67 -6.69
N LEU A 59 -2.33 -2.19 -6.95
CA LEU A 59 -1.12 -1.42 -7.21
C LEU A 59 -0.69 -1.59 -8.67
N ILE A 60 -0.24 -0.50 -9.29
CA ILE A 60 0.56 -0.59 -10.51
C ILE A 60 2.00 -0.30 -10.15
N PHE A 61 2.87 -1.25 -10.48
CA PHE A 61 4.31 -1.12 -10.35
C PHE A 61 4.94 -0.78 -11.69
N LYS A 62 5.95 0.09 -11.65
CA LYS A 62 6.85 0.34 -12.77
C LYS A 62 8.28 0.06 -12.34
N ARG A 63 9.06 -0.63 -13.18
CA ARG A 63 10.50 -0.84 -12.99
C ARG A 63 11.23 0.40 -13.49
N LEU A 64 11.96 1.04 -12.59
CA LEU A 64 12.86 2.15 -12.87
C LEU A 64 14.32 1.66 -12.70
N PRO A 65 15.34 2.43 -13.11
CA PRO A 65 16.75 2.07 -12.89
C PRO A 65 17.07 1.72 -11.42
N GLU A 66 16.43 2.41 -10.48
CA GLU A 66 16.53 2.21 -9.03
C GLU A 66 15.61 1.11 -8.47
N GLY A 67 14.97 0.34 -9.35
CA GLY A 67 14.10 -0.79 -9.03
C GLY A 67 12.60 -0.50 -9.20
N TRP A 68 11.79 -1.44 -8.72
CA TRP A 68 10.33 -1.33 -8.79
C TRP A 68 9.81 -0.21 -7.87
N ARG A 69 8.84 0.56 -8.36
CA ARG A 69 8.13 1.59 -7.60
C ARG A 69 6.63 1.46 -7.85
N ILE A 70 5.84 1.73 -6.81
CA ILE A 70 4.39 1.88 -6.94
C ILE A 70 4.14 3.23 -7.60
N VAL A 71 3.54 3.21 -8.79
CA VAL A 71 3.16 4.42 -9.54
C VAL A 71 1.67 4.71 -9.49
N HIS A 72 0.87 3.74 -9.05
CA HIS A 72 -0.55 3.88 -8.77
C HIS A 72 -0.94 2.98 -7.59
N ASP A 73 -1.77 3.51 -6.70
CA ASP A 73 -2.36 2.79 -5.57
C ASP A 73 -3.86 3.15 -5.50
N HIS A 74 -4.69 2.14 -5.66
CA HIS A 74 -6.10 2.19 -5.33
C HIS A 74 -6.38 1.22 -4.18
N THR A 75 -6.78 1.75 -3.03
CA THR A 75 -7.08 0.97 -1.83
C THR A 75 -8.49 1.26 -1.34
N SER A 76 -9.27 0.21 -1.06
CA SER A 76 -10.61 0.29 -0.50
C SER A 76 -10.67 -0.42 0.86
N ALA A 77 -11.56 0.05 1.74
CA ALA A 77 -11.88 -0.61 3.00
C ALA A 77 -13.16 -1.43 2.82
N ALA A 78 -13.16 -2.64 3.38
CA ALA A 78 -14.37 -3.42 3.53
C ALA A 78 -15.26 -2.80 4.63
N PRO A 79 -16.59 -3.07 4.61
CA PRO A 79 -17.51 -2.63 5.65
C PRO A 79 -17.11 -3.09 7.06
#